data_AF-A0A349U8B6-F1
#
_entry.id   AF-A0A349U8B6-F1
#
_cell.length_a   1.000
_cell.length_b   1.000
_cell.length_c   1.000
_cell.angle_alpha   90.00
_cell.angle_beta   90.00
_cell.angle_gamma   90.00
#
_symmetry.space_group_name_H-M   'P 1'
#
loop_
_entity.id
_entity.type
_entity.pdbx_description
1 polymer ?
#
loop_
_entity_poly.entity_id
_entity_poly.type
_entity_poly.pdbx_seq_one_letter_code
_entity_poly.pdbx_strand_id
1 'polypeptide(L)'
;MEEQNPSTGPVANRNNSKLKMISFAVVAIIVLGIAAGAFLWWRDLRISVSTDDAQVSGDIINISPAIAGRLDKIYVKEGDVVKAGQTVAELDNDQYYIALAQAEANLNLAKANYAKLPYDIRSAQAALDKAQQGLLAAQAQVKSAELGCNDAKRFLDQYQSLYSSGAASKEQLDTAQSRFGVAQASLEAAKAGFVSAQESLKDANVKLEALNNTGAGVYLAQQKQAQAAYDNARLTYNNSIIHSTKNGTVIRVSAKEGENLAPYQTILTICDLSSTWVIANIEEKKFNRIHLGQTVDINIDAYPGKDFKGEVIELGGATQATFSLIPTQNYSGNFTKVTQRLPVKIKLNKGDQVLKPGMSAEVKIHTA
;
A
#
# COMPACT_ATOMS: atom_id res chain seq x y z
N MET A 1 -106.30 58.96 -29.10
CA MET A 1 -106.02 59.86 -30.22
C MET A 1 -104.53 59.76 -30.49
N GLU A 2 -104.18 58.94 -31.49
CA GLU A 2 -103.18 59.24 -32.54
C GLU A 2 -102.96 60.77 -32.71
N GLU A 3 -101.79 61.32 -33.02
CA GLU A 3 -100.75 60.86 -33.95
C GLU A 3 -99.57 61.88 -33.92
N GLN A 4 -98.47 61.50 -34.60
CA GLN A 4 -97.42 62.34 -35.23
C GLN A 4 -96.06 62.57 -34.54
N ASN A 5 -95.13 61.70 -34.95
CA ASN A 5 -93.75 62.02 -35.36
C ASN A 5 -93.78 63.05 -36.54
N PRO A 6 -92.76 63.90 -36.85
CA PRO A 6 -91.38 63.47 -37.10
C PRO A 6 -90.23 64.46 -36.77
N SER A 7 -89.02 63.91 -36.66
CA SER A 7 -87.84 64.24 -37.49
C SER A 7 -86.50 64.31 -36.72
N THR A 8 -85.50 63.80 -37.42
CA THR A 8 -84.12 63.47 -37.03
C THR A 8 -83.19 64.69 -36.94
N GLY A 9 -82.26 64.67 -35.97
CA GLY A 9 -81.06 65.51 -35.95
C GLY A 9 -79.84 64.73 -35.39
N PRO A 10 -78.63 64.90 -35.94
CA PRO A 10 -77.51 64.00 -35.68
C PRO A 10 -76.65 64.35 -34.46
N VAL A 11 -75.87 63.35 -34.05
CA VAL A 11 -75.16 63.15 -32.77
C VAL A 11 -73.97 64.10 -32.55
N ALA A 12 -73.86 64.71 -31.36
CA ALA A 12 -72.73 65.53 -30.96
C ALA A 12 -71.58 64.69 -30.36
N ASN A 13 -70.46 64.63 -31.09
CA ASN A 13 -69.25 63.90 -30.75
C ASN A 13 -68.42 64.67 -29.69
N ARG A 14 -68.32 64.13 -28.48
CA ARG A 14 -67.49 64.68 -27.39
C ARG A 14 -66.01 64.49 -27.70
N ASN A 15 -65.22 65.53 -27.45
CA ASN A 15 -63.84 65.71 -27.86
C ASN A 15 -62.89 64.65 -27.22
N ASN A 16 -62.73 63.51 -27.91
CA ASN A 16 -61.99 62.32 -27.46
C ASN A 16 -60.47 62.36 -27.72
N SER A 17 -59.88 63.50 -28.10
CA SER A 17 -58.47 63.56 -28.51
C SER A 17 -57.48 63.49 -27.34
N LYS A 18 -57.78 64.11 -26.19
CA LYS A 18 -56.89 64.08 -25.01
C LYS A 18 -56.90 62.74 -24.27
N LEU A 19 -58.06 62.07 -24.14
CA LEU A 19 -58.15 60.71 -23.58
C LEU A 19 -57.50 59.67 -24.51
N LYS A 20 -57.65 59.81 -25.83
CA LYS A 20 -56.93 58.97 -26.81
C LYS A 20 -55.42 59.17 -26.76
N MET A 21 -54.96 60.40 -26.54
CA MET A 21 -53.53 60.72 -26.41
C MET A 21 -52.93 60.17 -25.11
N ILE A 22 -53.67 60.23 -23.99
CA ILE A 22 -53.25 59.61 -22.72
C ILE A 22 -53.27 58.08 -22.84
N SER A 23 -54.29 57.47 -23.47
CA SER A 23 -54.31 56.02 -23.69
C SER A 23 -53.19 55.57 -24.62
N PHE A 24 -52.83 56.37 -25.64
CA PHE A 24 -51.70 56.06 -26.52
C PHE A 24 -50.36 56.17 -25.79
N ALA A 25 -50.22 57.14 -24.89
CA ALA A 25 -49.03 57.27 -24.03
C ALA A 25 -48.89 56.08 -23.06
N VAL A 26 -49.99 55.62 -22.46
CA VAL A 26 -49.98 54.44 -21.56
C VAL A 26 -49.64 53.16 -22.33
N VAL A 27 -50.22 52.95 -23.51
CA VAL A 27 -49.88 51.81 -24.37
C VAL A 27 -48.42 51.87 -24.83
N ALA A 28 -47.91 53.05 -25.20
CA ALA A 28 -46.52 53.22 -25.58
C ALA A 28 -45.55 52.90 -24.41
N ILE A 29 -45.90 53.27 -23.17
CA ILE A 29 -45.10 52.92 -21.98
C ILE A 29 -45.10 51.41 -21.72
N ILE A 30 -46.25 50.75 -21.86
CA ILE A 30 -46.35 49.29 -21.70
C ILE A 30 -45.53 48.57 -22.78
N VAL A 31 -45.62 49.00 -24.05
CA VAL A 31 -44.85 48.45 -25.16
C VAL A 31 -43.36 48.68 -24.96
N LEU A 32 -42.95 49.87 -24.51
CA LEU A 32 -41.56 50.16 -24.15
C LEU A 32 -41.08 49.31 -22.97
N GLY A 33 -41.93 49.07 -21.96
CA GLY A 33 -41.63 48.18 -20.83
C GLY A 33 -41.43 46.73 -21.27
N ILE A 34 -42.30 46.22 -22.14
CA ILE A 34 -42.17 44.87 -22.73
C ILE A 34 -40.93 44.79 -23.62
N ALA A 35 -40.66 45.80 -24.45
CA ALA A 35 -39.49 45.83 -25.31
C ALA A 35 -38.18 45.92 -24.50
N ALA A 36 -38.16 46.71 -23.43
CA ALA A 36 -37.02 46.80 -22.52
C ALA A 36 -36.81 45.49 -21.75
N GLY A 37 -37.89 44.87 -21.24
CA GLY A 37 -37.84 43.55 -20.60
C GLY A 37 -37.35 42.46 -21.55
N ALA A 38 -37.87 42.42 -22.78
CA ALA A 38 -37.43 41.49 -23.82
C ALA A 38 -35.97 41.74 -24.23
N PHE A 39 -35.54 43.01 -24.30
CA PHE A 39 -34.16 43.36 -24.61
C PHE A 39 -33.19 42.94 -23.50
N LEU A 40 -33.54 43.16 -22.23
CA LEU A 40 -32.74 42.74 -21.08
C LEU A 40 -32.67 41.21 -20.98
N TRP A 41 -33.78 40.52 -21.20
CA TRP A 41 -33.83 39.05 -21.22
C TRP A 41 -33.04 38.47 -22.40
N TRP A 42 -33.17 39.04 -23.59
CA TRP A 42 -32.41 38.65 -24.78
C TRP A 42 -30.90 38.88 -24.61
N ARG A 43 -30.51 39.96 -23.93
CA ARG A 43 -29.11 40.25 -23.59
C ARG A 43 -28.56 39.24 -22.58
N ASP A 44 -29.31 38.89 -21.55
CA ASP A 44 -28.91 37.93 -20.52
C ASP A 44 -28.67 36.51 -21.11
N LEU A 45 -29.54 36.08 -22.04
CA LEU A 45 -29.39 34.84 -22.81
C LEU A 45 -28.15 34.80 -23.74
N ARG A 46 -27.67 35.97 -24.17
CA ARG A 46 -26.49 36.11 -25.06
C ARG A 46 -25.17 36.09 -24.30
N ILE A 47 -25.17 36.53 -23.04
CA ILE A 47 -23.97 36.80 -22.24
C ILE A 47 -23.79 35.73 -21.14
N SER A 48 -24.77 34.86 -20.93
CA SER A 48 -24.65 33.76 -19.98
C SER A 48 -24.99 32.40 -20.59
N VAL A 49 -24.45 31.35 -20.00
CA VAL A 49 -24.81 29.95 -20.25
C VAL A 49 -25.27 29.37 -18.93
N SER A 50 -26.56 29.05 -18.84
CA SER A 50 -27.11 28.35 -17.67
C SER A 50 -27.27 26.85 -17.92
N THR A 51 -27.11 26.07 -16.84
CA THR A 51 -27.46 24.65 -16.79
C THR A 51 -28.02 24.33 -15.41
N ASP A 52 -29.06 23.49 -15.40
CA ASP A 52 -29.67 22.86 -14.23
C ASP A 52 -29.05 21.48 -13.93
N ASP A 53 -28.32 20.91 -14.89
CA ASP A 53 -27.58 19.67 -14.74
C ASP A 53 -26.21 19.95 -14.10
N ALA A 54 -26.22 20.35 -12.84
CA ALA A 54 -25.01 20.50 -12.05
C ALA A 54 -25.14 19.92 -10.65
N GLN A 55 -24.03 19.39 -10.13
CA GLN A 55 -23.99 18.76 -8.81
C GLN A 55 -22.71 19.11 -8.07
N VAL A 56 -22.82 19.25 -6.74
CA VAL A 56 -21.67 19.35 -5.85
C VAL A 56 -20.94 18.01 -5.82
N SER A 57 -19.63 18.05 -5.99
CA SER A 57 -18.73 16.92 -5.96
C SER A 57 -17.54 17.23 -5.04
N GLY A 58 -16.85 16.19 -4.61
CA GLY A 58 -15.69 16.29 -3.72
C GLY A 58 -14.81 15.05 -3.84
N ASP A 59 -13.65 15.10 -3.20
CA ASP A 59 -12.72 13.97 -3.17
C ASP A 59 -13.28 12.87 -2.26
N ILE A 60 -13.97 11.90 -2.86
CA ILE A 60 -14.55 10.75 -2.17
C ILE A 60 -13.53 9.62 -2.12
N ILE A 61 -13.16 9.21 -0.91
CA ILE A 61 -12.18 8.14 -0.68
C ILE A 61 -12.83 7.04 0.14
N ASN A 62 -12.78 5.82 -0.38
CA ASN A 62 -13.23 4.63 0.34
C ASN A 62 -12.08 4.09 1.18
N ILE A 63 -12.34 3.89 2.47
CA ILE A 63 -11.42 3.25 3.41
C ILE A 63 -11.81 1.78 3.53
N SER A 64 -10.84 0.91 3.34
CA SER A 64 -10.99 -0.54 3.35
C SER A 64 -9.80 -1.21 4.03
N PRO A 65 -9.97 -2.42 4.58
CA PRO A 65 -8.88 -3.15 5.20
C PRO A 65 -7.98 -3.76 4.11
N ALA A 66 -6.69 -3.82 4.36
CA ALA A 66 -5.75 -4.53 3.50
C ALA A 66 -5.80 -6.06 3.69
N ILE A 67 -6.33 -6.52 4.82
CA ILE A 67 -6.41 -7.93 5.22
C ILE A 67 -7.87 -8.35 5.46
N ALA A 68 -8.15 -9.64 5.37
CA ALA A 68 -9.46 -10.19 5.71
C ALA A 68 -9.59 -10.34 7.22
N GLY A 69 -10.77 -10.10 7.79
CA GLY A 69 -11.00 -10.33 9.23
C GLY A 69 -12.37 -9.89 9.69
N ARG A 70 -12.73 -10.29 10.90
CA ARG A 70 -13.97 -9.81 11.54
C ARG A 70 -13.76 -8.40 12.06
N LEU A 71 -14.68 -7.49 11.74
CA LEU A 71 -14.69 -6.14 12.28
C LEU A 71 -15.06 -6.18 13.76
N ASP A 72 -14.16 -5.77 14.65
CA ASP A 72 -14.43 -5.72 16.09
C ASP A 72 -15.14 -4.42 16.45
N LYS A 73 -14.52 -3.27 16.12
CA LYS A 73 -15.01 -1.95 16.50
C LYS A 73 -14.91 -0.91 15.39
N ILE A 74 -15.86 0.01 15.37
CA ILE A 74 -15.82 1.22 14.56
C ILE A 74 -15.80 2.43 15.51
N TYR A 75 -14.73 3.22 15.43
CA TYR A 75 -14.50 4.35 16.34
C TYR A 75 -15.17 5.65 15.89
N VAL A 76 -15.73 5.68 14.68
CA VAL A 76 -16.25 6.90 14.03
C VAL A 76 -17.68 6.69 13.54
N LYS A 77 -18.46 7.77 13.53
CA LYS A 77 -19.83 7.80 13.02
C LYS A 77 -19.92 8.69 11.78
N GLU A 78 -21.00 8.53 11.03
CA GLU A 78 -21.31 9.44 9.92
C GLU A 78 -21.43 10.88 10.43
N GLY A 79 -20.74 11.80 9.76
CA GLY A 79 -20.62 13.20 10.16
C GLY A 79 -19.38 13.54 10.98
N ASP A 80 -18.65 12.55 11.51
CA ASP A 80 -17.42 12.81 12.27
C ASP A 80 -16.28 13.29 11.37
N VAL A 81 -15.51 14.25 11.86
CA VAL A 81 -14.29 14.74 11.19
C VAL A 81 -13.12 13.89 11.65
N VAL A 82 -12.41 13.31 10.68
CA VAL A 82 -11.23 12.46 10.90
C VAL A 82 -9.99 13.09 10.30
N LYS A 83 -8.85 12.87 10.96
CA LYS A 83 -7.53 13.30 10.49
C LYS A 83 -6.78 12.15 9.81
N ALA A 84 -5.86 12.46 8.92
CA ALA A 84 -4.93 11.48 8.36
C ALA A 84 -4.17 10.77 9.49
N GLY A 85 -4.11 9.44 9.44
CA GLY A 85 -3.51 8.58 10.46
C GLY A 85 -4.41 8.26 11.66
N GLN A 86 -5.58 8.90 11.81
CA GLN A 86 -6.51 8.58 12.89
C GLN A 86 -7.10 7.18 12.70
N THR A 87 -7.11 6.38 13.77
CA THR A 87 -7.77 5.07 13.77
C THR A 87 -9.28 5.25 13.63
N VAL A 88 -9.86 4.57 12.64
CA VAL A 88 -11.30 4.65 12.33
C VAL A 88 -12.03 3.35 12.61
N ALA A 89 -11.34 2.22 12.48
CA ALA A 89 -11.89 0.89 12.71
C ALA A 89 -10.78 -0.08 13.10
N GLU A 90 -11.16 -1.18 13.76
CA GLU A 90 -10.25 -2.24 14.18
C GLU A 90 -10.87 -3.60 13.90
N LEU A 91 -10.08 -4.46 13.25
CA LEU A 91 -10.40 -5.87 13.09
C LEU A 91 -10.00 -6.64 14.35
N ASP A 92 -10.66 -7.77 14.60
CA ASP A 92 -10.25 -8.74 15.61
C ASP A 92 -8.78 -9.11 15.40
N ASN A 93 -7.93 -8.70 16.35
CA ASN A 93 -6.49 -8.72 16.22
C ASN A 93 -5.78 -9.73 17.13
N ASP A 94 -6.53 -10.52 17.91
CA ASP A 94 -5.97 -11.49 18.85
C ASP A 94 -5.07 -12.49 18.12
N GLN A 95 -5.53 -13.04 17.00
CA GLN A 95 -4.76 -13.99 16.20
C GLN A 95 -3.51 -13.33 15.59
N TYR A 96 -3.59 -12.08 15.15
CA TYR A 96 -2.45 -11.36 14.57
C TYR A 96 -1.42 -10.98 15.63
N TYR A 97 -1.88 -10.62 16.83
CA TYR A 97 -1.01 -10.34 17.97
C TYR A 97 -0.26 -11.60 18.41
N ILE A 98 -0.96 -12.74 18.53
CA ILE A 98 -0.32 -14.03 18.85
C ILE A 98 0.71 -14.41 17.78
N ALA A 99 0.39 -14.23 16.49
CA ALA A 99 1.32 -14.50 15.41
C ALA A 99 2.55 -13.58 15.44
N LEU A 100 2.38 -12.30 15.77
CA LEU A 100 3.46 -11.35 15.98
C LEU A 100 4.37 -11.78 17.14
N ALA A 101 3.79 -12.13 18.29
CA ALA A 101 4.53 -12.59 19.46
C ALA A 101 5.32 -13.88 19.15
N GLN A 102 4.75 -14.81 18.38
CA GLN A 102 5.45 -16.01 17.94
C GLN A 102 6.61 -15.71 16.99
N ALA A 103 6.41 -14.79 16.04
CA ALA A 103 7.47 -14.36 15.13
C ALA A 103 8.60 -13.63 15.87
N GLU A 104 8.27 -12.83 16.87
CA GLU A 104 9.23 -12.16 17.75
C GLU A 104 10.06 -13.17 18.56
N ALA A 105 9.41 -14.19 19.14
CA ALA A 105 10.10 -15.25 19.85
C ALA A 105 11.09 -16.01 18.95
N ASN A 106 10.69 -16.30 17.71
CA ASN A 106 11.56 -16.94 16.71
C ASN A 106 12.75 -16.04 16.30
N LEU A 107 12.52 -14.74 16.15
CA LEU A 107 13.59 -13.77 15.89
C LEU A 107 14.58 -13.72 17.07
N ASN A 108 14.08 -13.72 18.30
CA ASN A 108 14.92 -13.72 19.49
C ASN A 108 15.73 -15.02 19.62
N LEU A 109 15.14 -16.17 19.28
CA LEU A 109 15.86 -17.45 19.18
C LEU A 109 17.00 -17.38 18.15
N ALA A 110 16.72 -16.86 16.94
CA ALA A 110 17.73 -16.74 15.89
C ALA A 110 18.87 -15.78 16.27
N LYS A 111 18.54 -14.65 16.91
CA LYS A 111 19.52 -13.71 17.49
C LYS A 111 20.38 -14.39 18.56
N ALA A 112 19.77 -15.19 19.44
CA ALA A 112 20.49 -15.92 20.48
C ALA A 112 21.45 -16.98 19.89
N ASN A 113 21.04 -17.67 18.83
CA ASN A 113 21.92 -18.62 18.12
C ASN A 113 23.11 -17.91 17.45
N TYR A 114 22.88 -16.76 16.81
CA TYR A 114 23.97 -15.95 16.27
C TYR A 114 24.93 -15.46 17.36
N ALA A 115 24.40 -15.07 18.53
CA ALA A 115 25.21 -14.67 19.68
C ALA A 115 26.00 -15.84 20.31
N LYS A 116 25.59 -17.10 20.10
CA LYS A 116 26.33 -18.30 20.53
C LYS A 116 27.52 -18.63 19.63
N LEU A 117 27.51 -18.21 18.36
CA LEU A 117 28.55 -18.55 17.38
C LEU A 117 29.99 -18.26 17.85
N PRO A 118 30.32 -17.11 18.48
CA PRO A 118 31.69 -16.87 18.97
C PRO A 118 32.12 -17.86 20.06
N TYR A 119 31.18 -18.36 20.88
CA TYR A 119 31.45 -19.37 21.90
C TYR A 119 31.69 -20.73 21.26
N ASP A 120 30.92 -21.08 20.22
CA ASP A 120 31.11 -22.32 19.46
C ASP A 120 32.47 -22.32 18.75
N ILE A 121 32.86 -21.21 18.12
CA ILE A 121 34.19 -21.03 17.50
C ILE A 121 35.30 -21.21 18.54
N ARG A 122 35.18 -20.56 19.70
CA ARG A 122 36.16 -20.69 20.78
C ARG A 122 36.26 -22.14 21.30
N SER A 123 35.12 -22.82 21.42
CA SER A 123 35.09 -24.23 21.84
C SER A 123 35.75 -25.15 20.80
N ALA A 124 35.55 -24.89 19.51
CA ALA A 124 36.16 -25.64 18.42
C ALA A 124 37.67 -25.38 18.34
N GLN A 125 38.11 -24.15 18.58
CA GLN A 125 39.53 -23.80 18.69
C GLN A 125 40.21 -24.57 19.84
N ALA A 126 39.59 -24.62 21.02
CA ALA A 126 40.12 -25.39 22.14
C ALA A 126 40.20 -26.89 21.84
N ALA A 127 39.25 -27.43 21.06
CA ALA A 127 39.29 -28.82 20.60
C ALA A 127 40.44 -29.07 19.59
N LEU A 128 40.70 -28.12 18.69
CA LEU A 128 41.84 -28.15 17.76
C LEU A 128 43.16 -28.18 18.53
N ASP A 129 43.33 -27.28 19.51
CA ASP A 129 44.54 -27.21 20.33
C ASP A 129 44.77 -28.54 21.07
N LYS A 130 43.71 -29.14 21.62
CA LYS A 130 43.78 -30.46 22.27
C LYS A 130 44.19 -31.57 21.28
N ALA A 131 43.64 -31.57 20.07
CA ALA A 131 44.01 -32.54 19.03
C ALA A 131 45.48 -32.39 18.61
N GLN A 132 45.97 -31.14 18.53
CA GLN A 132 47.38 -30.85 18.23
C GLN A 132 48.31 -31.36 19.32
N GLN A 133 47.95 -31.19 20.59
CA GLN A 133 48.72 -31.79 21.70
C GLN A 133 48.70 -33.33 21.64
N GLY A 134 47.56 -33.93 21.26
CA GLY A 134 47.46 -35.37 21.05
C GLY A 134 48.37 -35.89 19.93
N LEU A 135 48.46 -35.17 18.82
CA LEU A 135 49.37 -35.51 17.70
C LEU A 135 50.85 -35.44 18.13
N LEU A 136 51.23 -34.40 18.88
CA LEU A 136 52.59 -34.25 19.41
C LEU A 136 52.95 -35.43 20.34
N ALA A 137 52.03 -35.84 21.21
CA ALA A 137 52.21 -37.00 22.08
C ALA A 137 52.35 -38.30 21.27
N ALA A 138 51.51 -38.52 20.25
CA ALA A 138 51.59 -39.68 19.39
C ALA A 138 52.90 -39.71 18.58
N GLN A 139 53.38 -38.55 18.11
CA GLN A 139 54.66 -38.42 17.42
C GLN A 139 55.83 -38.77 18.34
N ALA A 140 55.80 -38.32 19.59
CA ALA A 140 56.80 -38.69 20.59
C ALA A 140 56.80 -40.21 20.86
N GLN A 141 55.61 -40.83 20.89
CA GLN A 141 55.46 -42.27 21.07
C GLN A 141 56.04 -43.07 19.90
N VAL A 142 55.78 -42.66 18.65
CA VAL A 142 56.40 -43.26 17.45
C VAL A 142 57.91 -43.16 17.55
N LYS A 143 58.45 -41.98 17.85
CA LYS A 143 59.90 -41.78 17.99
C LYS A 143 60.51 -42.69 19.05
N SER A 144 59.84 -42.87 20.19
CA SER A 144 60.27 -43.80 21.23
C SER A 144 60.25 -45.27 20.75
N ALA A 145 59.21 -45.68 20.04
CA ALA A 145 59.09 -47.04 19.50
C ALA A 145 60.10 -47.31 18.38
N GLU A 146 60.43 -46.31 17.55
CA GLU A 146 61.47 -46.39 16.53
C GLU A 146 62.85 -46.60 17.14
N LEU A 147 63.18 -45.86 18.21
CA LEU A 147 64.43 -46.06 18.94
C LEU A 147 64.52 -47.49 19.50
N GLY A 148 63.46 -47.98 20.16
CA GLY A 148 63.41 -49.35 20.69
C GLY A 148 63.53 -50.42 19.60
N CYS A 149 62.90 -50.22 18.44
CA CYS A 149 63.01 -51.12 17.29
C CYS A 149 64.42 -51.13 16.70
N ASN A 150 65.06 -49.96 16.58
CA ASN A 150 66.44 -49.84 16.10
C ASN A 150 67.44 -50.51 17.05
N ASP A 151 67.22 -50.42 18.37
CA ASP A 151 68.06 -51.08 19.36
C ASP A 151 67.88 -52.60 19.31
N ALA A 152 66.63 -53.08 19.19
CA ALA A 152 66.34 -54.50 19.01
C ALA A 152 66.91 -55.06 17.70
N LYS A 153 66.92 -54.25 16.62
CA LYS A 153 67.53 -54.61 15.34
C LYS A 153 69.05 -54.72 15.45
N ARG A 154 69.71 -53.72 16.08
CA ARG A 154 71.16 -53.77 16.33
C ARG A 154 71.54 -55.00 17.15
N PHE A 155 70.73 -55.36 18.14
CA PHE A 155 70.90 -56.57 18.94
C PHE A 155 70.77 -57.84 18.08
N LEU A 156 69.75 -57.93 17.22
CA LEU A 156 69.59 -59.02 16.25
C LEU A 156 70.82 -59.16 15.35
N ASP A 157 71.25 -58.08 14.71
CA ASP A 157 72.37 -58.06 13.75
C ASP A 157 73.68 -58.53 14.42
N GLN A 158 73.89 -58.13 15.68
CA GLN A 158 75.03 -58.58 16.48
C GLN A 158 74.99 -60.08 16.76
N TYR A 159 73.86 -60.60 17.25
CA TYR A 159 73.72 -62.02 17.58
C TYR A 159 73.71 -62.92 16.35
N GLN A 160 73.23 -62.43 15.23
CA GLN A 160 73.30 -63.13 13.95
C GLN A 160 74.76 -63.28 13.48
N SER A 161 75.56 -62.22 13.62
CA SER A 161 77.00 -62.25 13.32
C SER A 161 77.78 -63.18 14.27
N LEU A 162 77.43 -63.20 15.56
CA LEU A 162 78.03 -64.09 16.56
C LEU A 162 77.64 -65.57 16.34
N TYR A 163 76.41 -65.83 15.90
CA TYR A 163 75.97 -67.18 15.52
C TYR A 163 76.73 -67.69 14.29
N SER A 164 76.89 -66.84 13.26
CA SER A 164 77.66 -67.18 12.04
C SER A 164 79.14 -67.47 12.31
N SER A 165 79.72 -66.91 13.38
CA SER A 165 81.09 -67.17 13.82
C SER A 165 81.23 -68.30 14.85
N GLY A 166 80.13 -68.96 15.22
CA GLY A 166 80.09 -70.08 16.18
C GLY A 166 80.16 -69.67 17.65
N ALA A 167 80.09 -68.37 17.95
CA ALA A 167 80.25 -67.80 19.29
C ALA A 167 78.92 -67.62 20.08
N ALA A 168 77.77 -67.91 19.48
CA ALA A 168 76.44 -67.81 20.11
C ALA A 168 75.57 -69.04 19.86
N SER A 169 74.61 -69.32 20.75
CA SER A 169 73.67 -70.45 20.63
C SER A 169 72.43 -70.10 19.80
N LYS A 170 71.75 -71.12 19.25
CA LYS A 170 70.50 -70.94 18.50
C LYS A 170 69.39 -70.28 19.33
N GLU A 171 69.28 -70.65 20.60
CA GLU A 171 68.31 -70.06 21.54
C GLU A 171 68.52 -68.54 21.72
N GLN A 172 69.78 -68.08 21.74
CA GLN A 172 70.11 -66.66 21.84
C GLN A 172 69.70 -65.89 20.57
N LEU A 173 69.85 -66.51 19.39
CA LEU A 173 69.37 -65.95 18.12
C LEU A 173 67.83 -65.86 18.10
N ASP A 174 67.13 -66.94 18.48
CA ASP A 174 65.67 -67.00 18.50
C ASP A 174 65.07 -65.97 19.48
N THR A 175 65.74 -65.74 20.61
CA THR A 175 65.40 -64.68 21.57
C THR A 175 65.58 -63.28 20.95
N ALA A 176 66.68 -63.05 20.23
CA ALA A 176 66.91 -61.78 19.54
C ALA A 176 65.87 -61.51 18.44
N GLN A 177 65.50 -62.55 17.67
CA GLN A 177 64.40 -62.48 16.68
C GLN A 177 63.06 -62.15 17.33
N SER A 178 62.72 -62.83 18.43
CA SER A 178 61.46 -62.57 19.15
C SER A 178 61.41 -61.14 19.70
N ARG A 179 62.51 -60.64 20.26
CA ARG A 179 62.63 -59.25 20.75
C ARG A 179 62.44 -58.23 19.63
N PHE A 180 63.05 -58.46 18.46
CA PHE A 180 62.85 -57.60 17.30
C PHE A 180 61.39 -57.63 16.82
N GLY A 181 60.76 -58.82 16.74
CA GLY A 181 59.35 -58.95 16.36
C GLY A 181 58.39 -58.20 17.28
N VAL A 182 58.60 -58.25 18.60
CA VAL A 182 57.81 -57.47 19.58
C VAL A 182 58.03 -55.96 19.41
N ALA A 183 59.28 -55.52 19.22
CA ALA A 183 59.58 -54.11 19.01
C ALA A 183 59.00 -53.58 17.68
N GLN A 184 59.02 -54.40 16.62
CA GLN A 184 58.40 -54.09 15.33
C GLN A 184 56.87 -53.95 15.46
N ALA A 185 56.20 -54.88 16.15
CA ALA A 185 54.78 -54.78 16.41
C ALA A 185 54.41 -53.54 17.25
N SER A 186 55.26 -53.18 18.22
CA SER A 186 55.09 -51.96 19.02
C SER A 186 55.22 -50.68 18.17
N LEU A 187 56.18 -50.65 17.24
CA LEU A 187 56.32 -49.54 16.30
C LEU A 187 55.09 -49.41 15.39
N GLU A 188 54.59 -50.52 14.85
CA GLU A 188 53.41 -50.51 13.99
C GLU A 188 52.17 -49.99 14.75
N ALA A 189 51.98 -50.43 16.00
CA ALA A 189 50.93 -49.91 16.86
C ALA A 189 51.07 -48.42 17.15
N ALA A 190 52.30 -47.93 17.39
CA ALA A 190 52.56 -46.51 17.59
C ALA A 190 52.28 -45.68 16.33
N LYS A 191 52.66 -46.20 15.14
CA LYS A 191 52.37 -45.56 13.85
C LYS A 191 50.87 -45.49 13.57
N ALA A 192 50.13 -46.57 13.85
CA ALA A 192 48.67 -46.56 13.75
C ALA A 192 48.04 -45.52 14.69
N GLY A 193 48.55 -45.38 15.91
CA GLY A 193 48.14 -44.33 16.84
C GLY A 193 48.41 -42.92 16.34
N PHE A 194 49.55 -42.68 15.69
CA PHE A 194 49.88 -41.40 15.05
C PHE A 194 48.92 -41.06 13.91
N VAL A 195 48.61 -42.01 13.03
CA VAL A 195 47.63 -41.80 11.95
C VAL A 195 46.25 -41.45 12.52
N SER A 196 45.81 -42.14 13.57
CA SER A 196 44.54 -41.83 14.25
C SER A 196 44.52 -40.42 14.87
N ALA A 197 45.62 -39.99 15.49
CA ALA A 197 45.76 -38.65 16.02
C ALA A 197 45.79 -37.58 14.91
N GLN A 198 46.40 -37.90 13.77
CA GLN A 198 46.44 -37.03 12.59
C GLN A 198 45.04 -36.82 11.99
N GLU A 199 44.25 -37.88 11.84
CA GLU A 199 42.86 -37.76 11.37
C GLU A 199 42.00 -36.99 12.38
N SER A 200 42.19 -37.19 13.68
CA SER A 200 41.48 -36.41 14.73
C SER A 200 41.78 -34.91 14.63
N LEU A 201 43.02 -34.53 14.30
CA LEU A 201 43.41 -33.14 14.07
C LEU A 201 42.76 -32.58 12.79
N LYS A 202 42.74 -33.38 11.71
CA LYS A 202 42.09 -33.00 10.45
C LYS A 202 40.59 -32.77 10.65
N ASP A 203 39.90 -33.64 11.36
CA ASP A 203 38.48 -33.51 11.68
C ASP A 203 38.18 -32.27 12.51
N ALA A 204 39.01 -31.99 13.53
CA ALA A 204 38.90 -30.78 14.34
C ALA A 204 39.08 -29.51 13.48
N ASN A 205 40.03 -29.53 12.53
CA ASN A 205 40.28 -28.43 11.62
C ASN A 205 39.11 -28.19 10.65
N VAL A 206 38.57 -29.25 10.05
CA VAL A 206 37.39 -29.18 9.17
C VAL A 206 36.19 -28.60 9.92
N LYS A 207 35.98 -28.99 11.17
CA LYS A 207 34.87 -28.47 12.00
C LYS A 207 35.02 -26.98 12.29
N LEU A 208 36.24 -26.52 12.60
CA LEU A 208 36.52 -25.11 12.82
C LEU A 208 36.35 -24.30 11.52
N GLU A 209 36.84 -24.83 10.41
CA GLU A 209 36.71 -24.19 9.09
C GLU A 209 35.25 -24.06 8.67
N ALA A 210 34.43 -25.09 8.88
CA ALA A 210 32.99 -25.03 8.65
C ALA A 210 32.33 -23.92 9.48
N LEU A 211 32.68 -23.77 10.76
CA LEU A 211 32.13 -22.70 11.61
C LEU A 211 32.54 -21.30 11.13
N ASN A 212 33.78 -21.12 10.66
CA ASN A 212 34.28 -19.83 10.16
C ASN A 212 33.72 -19.46 8.78
N ASN A 213 33.71 -20.41 7.84
CA ASN A 213 33.36 -20.13 6.45
C ASN A 213 31.85 -20.18 6.19
N THR A 214 31.13 -21.12 6.81
CA THR A 214 29.69 -21.31 6.55
C THR A 214 28.82 -20.97 7.76
N GLY A 215 29.32 -21.13 8.98
CA GLY A 215 28.58 -20.86 10.21
C GLY A 215 28.01 -19.44 10.26
N ALA A 216 28.85 -18.42 10.11
CA ALA A 216 28.41 -17.01 10.16
C ALA A 216 27.34 -16.68 9.11
N GLY A 217 27.49 -17.19 7.89
CA GLY A 217 26.53 -16.99 6.81
C GLY A 217 25.18 -17.64 7.10
N VAL A 218 25.17 -18.88 7.60
CA VAL A 218 23.94 -19.61 7.93
C VAL A 218 23.18 -18.96 9.08
N TYR A 219 23.86 -18.60 10.17
CA TYR A 219 23.20 -17.94 11.31
C TYR A 219 22.69 -16.55 10.95
N LEU A 220 23.44 -15.78 10.15
CA LEU A 220 22.98 -14.47 9.67
C LEU A 220 21.79 -14.61 8.71
N ALA A 221 21.80 -15.61 7.82
CA ALA A 221 20.69 -15.89 6.93
C ALA A 221 19.43 -16.29 7.72
N GLN A 222 19.58 -17.15 8.74
CA GLN A 222 18.48 -17.55 9.63
C GLN A 222 17.92 -16.36 10.40
N GLN A 223 18.79 -15.47 10.91
CA GLN A 223 18.37 -14.24 11.57
C GLN A 223 17.60 -13.32 10.61
N LYS A 224 18.09 -13.12 9.37
CA LYS A 224 17.40 -12.31 8.36
C LYS A 224 16.05 -12.91 7.97
N GLN A 225 15.96 -14.23 7.85
CA GLN A 225 14.70 -14.93 7.58
C GLN A 225 13.69 -14.72 8.72
N ALA A 226 14.14 -14.88 9.97
CA ALA A 226 13.29 -14.64 11.14
C ALA A 226 12.87 -13.16 11.27
N GLN A 227 13.76 -12.22 10.90
CA GLN A 227 13.45 -10.80 10.87
C GLN A 227 12.37 -10.49 9.84
N ALA A 228 12.49 -11.02 8.62
CA ALA A 228 11.48 -10.85 7.58
C ALA A 228 10.12 -11.44 7.99
N ALA A 229 10.12 -12.58 8.68
CA ALA A 229 8.90 -13.18 9.22
C ALA A 229 8.26 -12.29 10.31
N TYR A 230 9.06 -11.71 11.21
CA TYR A 230 8.60 -10.73 12.20
C TYR A 230 8.03 -9.47 11.54
N ASP A 231 8.72 -8.92 10.55
CA ASP A 231 8.28 -7.71 9.84
C ASP A 231 6.94 -7.94 9.12
N ASN A 232 6.75 -9.13 8.53
CA ASN A 232 5.49 -9.52 7.91
C ASN A 232 4.35 -9.67 8.94
N ALA A 233 4.60 -10.36 10.05
CA ALA A 233 3.62 -10.50 11.13
C ALA A 233 3.25 -9.13 11.73
N ARG A 234 4.23 -8.25 11.89
CA ARG A 234 4.05 -6.88 12.37
C ARG A 234 3.22 -6.04 11.39
N LEU A 235 3.50 -6.14 10.09
CA LEU A 235 2.72 -5.45 9.07
C LEU A 235 1.27 -5.93 9.06
N THR A 236 1.06 -7.24 9.18
CA THR A 236 -0.28 -7.85 9.24
C THR A 236 -1.04 -7.37 10.48
N TYR A 237 -0.40 -7.35 11.65
CA TYR A 237 -1.00 -6.78 12.86
C TYR A 237 -1.33 -5.30 12.71
N ASN A 238 -0.41 -4.48 12.19
CA ASN A 238 -0.67 -3.06 11.97
C ASN A 238 -1.82 -2.84 10.97
N ASN A 239 -1.94 -3.69 9.95
CA ASN A 239 -3.03 -3.63 8.97
C ASN A 239 -4.39 -4.08 9.53
N SER A 240 -4.44 -4.69 10.72
CA SER A 240 -5.70 -4.95 11.42
C SER A 240 -6.30 -3.67 12.03
N ILE A 241 -5.46 -2.65 12.24
CA ILE A 241 -5.85 -1.33 12.70
C ILE A 241 -5.99 -0.43 11.48
N ILE A 242 -7.21 0.05 11.26
CA ILE A 242 -7.55 0.77 10.03
C ILE A 242 -7.49 2.25 10.31
N HIS A 243 -6.62 2.94 9.57
CA HIS A 243 -6.39 4.37 9.69
C HIS A 243 -6.98 5.14 8.51
N SER A 244 -7.39 6.38 8.76
CA SER A 244 -7.76 7.29 7.68
C SER A 244 -6.52 7.70 6.86
N THR A 245 -6.60 7.62 5.53
CA THR A 245 -5.50 8.03 4.63
C THR A 245 -5.40 9.54 4.45
N LYS A 246 -6.50 10.27 4.66
CA LYS A 246 -6.57 11.74 4.51
C LYS A 246 -7.44 12.38 5.59
N ASN A 247 -7.35 13.70 5.70
CA ASN A 247 -8.31 14.47 6.47
C ASN A 247 -9.66 14.47 5.72
N GLY A 248 -10.76 14.42 6.45
CA GLY A 248 -12.08 14.58 5.86
C GLY A 248 -13.19 14.27 6.84
N THR A 249 -14.42 14.27 6.34
CA THR A 249 -15.63 13.92 7.10
C THR A 249 -16.15 12.57 6.64
N VAL A 250 -16.54 11.72 7.58
CA VAL A 250 -17.17 10.43 7.27
C VAL A 250 -18.55 10.68 6.65
N ILE A 251 -18.71 10.38 5.37
CA ILE A 251 -20.00 10.54 4.66
C ILE A 251 -20.90 9.34 4.91
N ARG A 252 -20.32 8.14 4.91
CA ARG A 252 -21.07 6.89 5.01
C ARG A 252 -20.26 5.82 5.71
N VAL A 253 -20.91 5.05 6.57
CA VAL A 253 -20.37 3.81 7.15
C VAL A 253 -21.11 2.64 6.50
N SER A 254 -20.39 1.84 5.72
CA SER A 254 -20.94 0.75 4.91
C SER A 254 -20.91 -0.61 5.63
N ALA A 255 -19.95 -0.82 6.54
CA ALA A 255 -19.79 -2.06 7.30
C ALA A 255 -20.34 -1.94 8.72
N LYS A 256 -20.71 -3.07 9.33
CA LYS A 256 -21.17 -3.12 10.73
C LYS A 256 -20.23 -3.93 11.61
N GLU A 257 -20.15 -3.56 12.88
CA GLU A 257 -19.41 -4.33 13.90
C GLU A 257 -19.91 -5.79 13.92
N GLY A 258 -18.96 -6.73 14.01
CA GLY A 258 -19.21 -8.17 13.93
C GLY A 258 -19.24 -8.75 12.50
N GLU A 259 -19.26 -7.93 11.45
CA GLU A 259 -19.22 -8.39 10.06
C GLU A 259 -17.84 -8.96 9.69
N ASN A 260 -17.82 -10.00 8.85
CA ASN A 260 -16.57 -10.54 8.31
C ASN A 260 -16.22 -9.83 7.00
N LEU A 261 -15.09 -9.13 6.98
CA LEU A 261 -14.67 -8.30 5.86
C LEU A 261 -13.62 -9.02 5.00
N ALA A 262 -13.78 -8.89 3.69
CA ALA A 262 -12.75 -9.25 2.72
C ALA A 262 -11.73 -8.10 2.53
N PRO A 263 -10.50 -8.40 2.05
CA PRO A 263 -9.55 -7.37 1.68
C PRO A 263 -10.17 -6.42 0.65
N TYR A 264 -9.92 -5.12 0.82
CA TYR A 264 -10.43 -4.04 -0.03
C TYR A 264 -11.95 -3.83 -0.02
N GLN A 265 -12.70 -4.55 0.84
CA GLN A 265 -14.10 -4.26 1.09
C GLN A 265 -14.25 -2.91 1.80
N THR A 266 -15.12 -2.03 1.28
CA THR A 266 -15.28 -0.67 1.83
C THR A 266 -15.97 -0.71 3.19
N ILE A 267 -15.32 -0.16 4.21
CA ILE A 267 -15.87 -0.02 5.57
C ILE A 267 -16.58 1.32 5.71
N LEU A 268 -15.92 2.38 5.28
CA LEU A 268 -16.45 3.74 5.35
C LEU A 268 -15.91 4.60 4.21
N THR A 269 -16.63 5.67 3.93
CA THR A 269 -16.31 6.62 2.88
C THR A 269 -16.07 7.99 3.51
N ILE A 270 -14.92 8.58 3.22
CA ILE A 270 -14.51 9.90 3.70
C ILE A 270 -14.52 10.87 2.52
N CYS A 271 -14.90 12.11 2.78
CA CYS A 271 -14.74 13.20 1.83
C CYS A 271 -14.20 14.47 2.49
N ASP A 272 -13.32 15.16 1.79
CA ASP A 272 -12.91 16.50 2.19
C ASP A 272 -13.97 17.53 1.81
N LEU A 273 -14.85 17.84 2.77
CA LEU A 273 -15.90 18.86 2.60
C LEU A 273 -15.32 20.30 2.55
N SER A 274 -14.03 20.47 2.82
CA SER A 274 -13.37 21.77 2.78
C SER A 274 -12.96 22.20 1.37
N SER A 275 -12.91 21.25 0.43
CA SER A 275 -12.45 21.44 -0.95
C SER A 275 -13.44 20.87 -1.98
N THR A 276 -14.73 21.14 -1.81
CA THR A 276 -15.78 20.74 -2.76
C THR A 276 -15.80 21.61 -4.01
N TRP A 277 -16.21 21.05 -5.15
CA TRP A 277 -16.42 21.76 -6.41
C TRP A 277 -17.79 21.42 -6.99
N VAL A 278 -18.25 22.16 -8.00
CA VAL A 278 -19.46 21.81 -8.75
C VAL A 278 -19.05 21.29 -10.12
N ILE A 279 -19.67 20.19 -10.54
CA ILE A 279 -19.57 19.67 -11.90
C ILE A 279 -20.85 20.08 -12.60
N ALA A 280 -20.73 20.94 -13.60
CA ALA A 280 -21.83 21.40 -14.42
C ALA A 280 -21.76 20.75 -15.80
N ASN A 281 -22.79 19.99 -16.17
CA ASN A 281 -22.88 19.32 -17.46
C ASN A 281 -23.50 20.29 -18.47
N ILE A 282 -22.69 20.77 -19.41
CA ILE A 282 -23.08 21.77 -20.39
C ILE A 282 -23.35 21.08 -21.73
N GLU A 283 -24.46 21.45 -22.38
CA GLU A 283 -24.76 21.01 -23.74
C GLU A 283 -23.61 21.34 -24.71
N GLU A 284 -23.21 20.37 -25.54
CA GLU A 284 -22.13 20.51 -26.53
C GLU A 284 -22.27 21.77 -27.40
N LYS A 285 -23.50 22.14 -27.78
CA LYS A 285 -23.79 23.34 -28.58
C LYS A 285 -23.38 24.65 -27.91
N LYS A 286 -23.36 24.68 -26.56
CA LYS A 286 -23.04 25.87 -25.76
C LYS A 286 -21.57 25.88 -25.28
N PHE A 287 -20.84 24.78 -25.48
CA PHE A 287 -19.50 24.57 -24.92
C PHE A 287 -18.45 25.53 -25.51
N ASN A 288 -18.58 25.94 -26.78
CA ASN A 288 -17.65 26.86 -27.44
C ASN A 288 -17.57 28.27 -26.80
N ARG A 289 -18.55 28.64 -25.98
CA ARG A 289 -18.58 29.93 -25.26
C ARG A 289 -17.88 29.85 -23.89
N ILE A 290 -17.57 28.64 -23.42
CA ILE A 290 -17.01 28.41 -22.08
C ILE A 290 -15.49 28.38 -22.14
N HIS A 291 -14.87 29.18 -21.29
CA HIS A 291 -13.42 29.31 -21.16
C HIS A 291 -13.00 29.22 -19.70
N LEU A 292 -11.75 28.81 -19.47
CA LEU A 292 -11.15 28.80 -18.14
C LEU A 292 -11.13 30.21 -17.55
N GLY A 293 -11.39 30.32 -16.24
CA GLY A 293 -11.39 31.58 -15.50
C GLY A 293 -12.70 32.37 -15.53
N GLN A 294 -13.72 31.90 -16.26
CA GLN A 294 -15.02 32.57 -16.27
C GLN A 294 -15.70 32.51 -14.90
N THR A 295 -16.29 33.63 -14.50
CA THR A 295 -17.07 33.73 -13.25
C THR A 295 -18.40 33.02 -13.40
N VAL A 296 -18.81 32.34 -12.33
CA VAL A 296 -20.01 31.53 -12.29
C VAL A 296 -20.84 31.90 -11.07
N ASP A 297 -22.14 32.11 -11.28
CA ASP A 297 -23.12 32.15 -10.19
C ASP A 297 -23.73 30.75 -10.04
N ILE A 298 -23.77 30.25 -8.81
CA ILE A 298 -24.19 28.89 -8.45
C ILE A 298 -25.29 29.02 -7.42
N ASN A 299 -26.45 28.44 -7.72
CA ASN A 299 -27.55 28.29 -6.79
C ASN A 299 -27.63 26.81 -6.37
N ILE A 300 -27.72 26.53 -5.07
CA ILE A 300 -27.77 25.16 -4.56
C ILE A 300 -29.13 24.95 -3.93
N ASP A 301 -29.88 23.94 -4.38
CA ASP A 301 -31.26 23.68 -3.96
C ASP A 301 -31.38 23.50 -2.43
N ALA A 302 -30.34 22.94 -1.80
CA ALA A 302 -30.27 22.74 -0.36
C ALA A 302 -30.21 24.06 0.44
N TYR A 303 -29.86 25.19 -0.20
CA TYR A 303 -29.71 26.51 0.42
C TYR A 303 -30.41 27.60 -0.40
N PRO A 304 -31.76 27.61 -0.44
CA PRO A 304 -32.52 28.58 -1.22
C PRO A 304 -32.22 30.02 -0.76
N GLY A 305 -32.01 30.92 -1.71
CA GLY A 305 -31.74 32.35 -1.47
C GLY A 305 -30.29 32.70 -1.11
N LYS A 306 -29.36 31.73 -1.19
CA LYS A 306 -27.92 31.99 -1.08
C LYS A 306 -27.26 31.81 -2.45
N ASP A 307 -26.67 32.89 -2.95
CA ASP A 307 -25.89 32.86 -4.18
C ASP A 307 -24.44 32.53 -3.86
N PHE A 308 -23.95 31.43 -4.43
CA PHE A 308 -22.54 31.06 -4.37
C PHE A 308 -21.85 31.54 -5.64
N LYS A 309 -20.61 32.01 -5.51
CA LYS A 309 -19.78 32.37 -6.66
C LYS A 309 -18.69 31.35 -6.86
N GLY A 310 -18.33 31.12 -8.10
CA GLY A 310 -17.25 30.21 -8.47
C GLY A 310 -16.53 30.65 -9.73
N GLU A 311 -15.55 29.84 -10.10
CA GLU A 311 -14.70 30.04 -11.28
C GLU A 311 -14.54 28.72 -12.03
N VAL A 312 -14.59 28.78 -13.36
CA VAL A 312 -14.32 27.62 -14.22
C VAL A 312 -12.83 27.28 -14.15
N ILE A 313 -12.51 26.11 -13.61
CA ILE A 313 -11.12 25.64 -13.44
C ILE A 313 -10.72 24.53 -14.41
N GLU A 314 -11.69 23.80 -14.96
CA GLU A 314 -11.41 22.67 -15.85
C GLU A 314 -12.57 22.47 -16.84
N LEU A 315 -12.22 22.17 -18.09
CA LEU A 315 -13.16 21.82 -19.15
C LEU A 315 -12.97 20.34 -19.48
N GLY A 316 -14.04 19.54 -19.37
CA GLY A 316 -14.00 18.11 -19.64
C GLY A 316 -13.65 17.82 -21.10
N GLY A 317 -12.70 16.92 -21.32
CA GLY A 317 -12.23 16.54 -22.66
C GLY A 317 -13.12 15.54 -23.41
N ALA A 318 -14.19 15.04 -22.79
CA ALA A 318 -15.08 14.05 -23.38
C ALA A 318 -16.52 14.19 -22.87
N THR A 319 -17.48 13.74 -23.68
CA THR A 319 -18.90 13.73 -23.34
C THR A 319 -19.23 12.63 -22.34
N GLN A 320 -20.22 12.82 -21.47
CA GLN A 320 -20.60 11.78 -20.50
C GLN A 320 -21.00 10.44 -21.16
N ALA A 321 -21.62 10.47 -22.35
CA ALA A 321 -22.01 9.26 -23.07
C ALA A 321 -20.82 8.35 -23.44
N THR A 322 -19.60 8.91 -23.56
CA THR A 322 -18.37 8.14 -23.84
C THR A 322 -18.01 7.20 -22.70
N PHE A 323 -18.37 7.54 -21.46
CA PHE A 323 -18.06 6.75 -20.26
C PHE A 323 -19.26 5.94 -19.75
N SER A 324 -20.36 5.89 -20.50
CA SER A 324 -21.53 5.09 -20.13
C SER A 324 -21.22 3.59 -20.25
N LEU A 325 -21.55 2.83 -19.20
CA LEU A 325 -21.50 1.36 -19.20
C LEU A 325 -22.43 0.74 -20.25
N ILE A 326 -23.48 1.47 -20.65
CA ILE A 326 -24.42 1.08 -21.71
C ILE A 326 -24.42 2.19 -22.76
N PRO A 327 -23.62 2.07 -23.84
CA PRO A 327 -23.60 3.07 -24.90
C PRO A 327 -24.86 2.95 -25.75
N THR A 328 -25.45 4.09 -26.12
CA THR A 328 -26.55 4.15 -27.09
C THR A 328 -25.99 3.96 -28.50
N GLN A 329 -25.78 2.71 -28.92
CA GLN A 329 -25.33 2.38 -30.28
C GLN A 329 -26.53 2.26 -31.23
N ASN A 330 -26.57 3.10 -32.26
CA ASN A 330 -27.61 3.07 -33.28
C ASN A 330 -27.23 2.07 -34.39
N TYR A 331 -27.63 0.80 -34.25
CA TYR A 331 -27.33 -0.26 -35.22
C TYR A 331 -28.26 -0.30 -36.44
N SER A 332 -29.36 0.46 -36.47
CA SER A 332 -30.44 0.28 -37.45
C SER A 332 -30.79 1.55 -38.23
N GLY A 333 -29.86 2.11 -39.01
CA GLY A 333 -30.11 3.04 -40.13
C GLY A 333 -30.77 4.41 -39.83
N ASN A 334 -31.44 4.59 -38.70
CA ASN A 334 -32.07 5.83 -38.25
C ASN A 334 -31.18 6.50 -37.21
N PHE A 335 -30.38 7.47 -37.67
CA PHE A 335 -29.56 8.29 -36.79
C PHE A 335 -30.42 9.33 -36.08
N THR A 336 -30.59 9.21 -34.76
CA THR A 336 -31.16 10.29 -33.94
C THR A 336 -30.02 11.07 -33.30
N LYS A 337 -29.87 12.35 -33.63
CA LYS A 337 -28.86 13.24 -33.03
C LYS A 337 -29.26 13.55 -31.60
N VAL A 338 -28.61 12.93 -30.63
CA VAL A 338 -28.81 13.20 -29.20
C VAL A 338 -27.87 14.32 -28.75
N THR A 339 -28.37 15.24 -27.95
CA THR A 339 -27.56 16.32 -27.39
C THR A 339 -26.61 15.75 -26.34
N GLN A 340 -25.31 15.86 -26.59
CA GLN A 340 -24.29 15.44 -25.65
C GLN A 340 -23.99 16.55 -24.64
N ARG A 341 -23.58 16.17 -23.44
CA ARG A 341 -23.15 17.11 -22.39
C ARG A 341 -21.68 16.89 -22.04
N LEU A 342 -20.94 17.97 -21.88
CA LEU A 342 -19.55 17.98 -21.43
C LEU A 342 -19.49 18.51 -19.99
N PRO A 343 -18.77 17.82 -19.08
CA PRO A 343 -18.63 18.27 -17.72
C PRO A 343 -17.67 19.47 -17.65
N VAL A 344 -18.06 20.50 -16.91
CA VAL A 344 -17.24 21.67 -16.59
C VAL A 344 -17.05 21.72 -15.08
N LYS A 345 -15.79 21.76 -14.63
CA LYS A 345 -15.45 21.79 -13.21
C LYS A 345 -15.36 23.23 -12.75
N ILE A 346 -16.11 23.55 -11.71
CA ILE A 346 -16.27 24.90 -11.19
C ILE A 346 -15.83 24.91 -9.74
N LYS A 347 -14.77 25.64 -9.45
CA LYS A 347 -14.29 25.84 -8.08
C LYS A 347 -15.20 26.82 -7.39
N LEU A 348 -15.65 26.50 -6.18
CA LEU A 348 -16.46 27.42 -5.39
C LEU A 348 -15.57 28.34 -4.57
N ASN A 349 -15.93 29.62 -4.54
CA ASN A 349 -15.40 30.58 -3.60
C ASN A 349 -16.11 30.35 -2.27
N LYS A 350 -15.34 29.87 -1.30
CA LYS A 350 -15.82 29.32 -0.04
C LYS A 350 -16.67 30.36 0.72
N GLY A 351 -17.89 29.99 1.07
CA GLY A 351 -18.70 30.66 2.10
C GLY A 351 -18.68 29.86 3.41
N ASP A 352 -19.38 30.33 4.44
CA ASP A 352 -19.46 29.65 5.75
C ASP A 352 -20.25 28.33 5.74
N GLN A 353 -20.77 27.90 4.59
CA GLN A 353 -21.66 26.74 4.48
C GLN A 353 -20.89 25.49 4.07
N VAL A 354 -21.18 24.38 4.74
CA VAL A 354 -20.65 23.06 4.38
C VAL A 354 -21.52 22.48 3.26
N LEU A 355 -20.92 22.32 2.08
CA LEU A 355 -21.57 21.69 0.94
C LEU A 355 -21.29 20.19 0.95
N LYS A 356 -22.32 19.38 0.71
CA LYS A 356 -22.19 17.93 0.69
C LYS A 356 -22.18 17.44 -0.75
N PRO A 357 -21.31 16.47 -1.10
CA PRO A 357 -21.35 15.83 -2.41
C PRO A 357 -22.74 15.25 -2.71
N GLY A 358 -23.18 15.40 -3.96
CA GLY A 358 -24.49 14.95 -4.44
C GLY A 358 -25.62 15.98 -4.34
N MET A 359 -25.37 17.17 -3.78
CA MET A 359 -26.35 18.27 -3.82
C MET A 359 -26.54 18.78 -5.25
N SER A 360 -27.79 18.91 -5.69
CA SER A 360 -28.15 19.55 -6.97
C SER A 360 -27.85 21.05 -6.94
N ALA A 361 -27.41 21.58 -8.08
CA ALA A 361 -27.14 22.99 -8.26
C ALA A 361 -27.60 23.47 -9.64
N GLU A 362 -28.04 24.72 -9.71
CA GLU A 362 -28.19 25.46 -10.96
C GLU A 362 -26.99 26.40 -11.12
N VAL A 363 -26.43 26.44 -12.32
CA VAL A 363 -25.17 27.12 -12.61
C VAL A 363 -25.37 28.09 -13.76
N LYS A 364 -24.94 29.33 -13.57
CA LYS A 364 -24.93 30.38 -14.60
C LYS A 364 -23.52 30.89 -14.84
N ILE A 365 -22.95 30.54 -15.98
CA ILE A 365 -21.59 30.92 -16.40
C ILE A 365 -21.68 32.20 -17.21
N HIS A 366 -20.91 33.22 -16.84
CA HIS A 366 -20.83 34.48 -17.58
C HIS A 366 -19.83 34.37 -18.74
N THR A 367 -20.34 34.42 -19.96
CA THR A 367 -19.57 34.38 -21.21
C THR A 367 -19.49 35.80 -21.77
N ALA A 368 -18.45 36.54 -21.39
CA ALA A 368 -18.18 37.90 -21.86
C ALA A 368 -17.81 37.95 -23.36
#